data_AF-A0A950B6G5-F1
#
_entry.id   AF-A0A950B6G5-F1
#
_cell.length_a   1.000
_cell.length_b   1.000
_cell.length_c   1.000
_cell.angle_alpha   90.00
_cell.angle_beta   90.00
_cell.angle_gamma   90.00
#
_symmetry.space_group_name_H-M   'P 1'
#
loop_
_entity.id
_entity.type
_entity.pdbx_description
1 polymer ?
#
loop_
_entity_poly.entity_id
_entity_poly.type
_entity_poly.pdbx_seq_one_letter_code
_entity_poly.pdbx_strand_id
1 'polypeptide(L)'
;MSGRPALRSLTRPARGAAAAWGLATALLGMSAQAQDGSVQLSQIGQRFVDAALHQDGSDIPKGSNNLPLRMEVQMGQLDSRLRLAACARVEPYLPAGSRLWGRTRLGLRCVQGSVPWNVFLPITVRAYGPAWVAQGNIPAGKTLSAEDAAPSEVDWAEDSSPVFANAQDFVGMVAARPLTAGQALRQNMVRPPALFTAGSPVQVMVNGGGFSVSSSGKAMAAAGEGQQVRVRMDNGRLVTGIVSPSGVVMVQ
;
A
#
# COMPACT_ATOMS: atom_id res chain seq x y z
N MET A 1 91.21 -61.22 45.74
CA MET A 1 91.60 -59.79 45.77
C MET A 1 90.32 -58.97 45.71
N SER A 2 89.68 -58.72 46.86
CA SER A 2 89.82 -57.52 47.71
C SER A 2 89.70 -56.21 46.92
N GLY A 3 88.58 -55.49 47.10
CA GLY A 3 88.27 -54.29 46.31
C GLY A 3 87.06 -53.45 46.75
N ARG A 4 86.86 -53.31 48.06
CA ARG A 4 86.22 -52.19 48.79
C ARG A 4 84.73 -51.78 48.60
N PRO A 5 84.12 -51.18 49.66
CA PRO A 5 82.68 -50.95 49.82
C PRO A 5 82.29 -49.45 49.83
N ALA A 6 80.99 -49.12 49.80
CA ALA A 6 80.45 -47.84 50.28
C ALA A 6 78.94 -48.01 50.59
N LEU A 7 78.57 -48.10 51.88
CA LEU A 7 78.11 -47.02 52.78
C LEU A 7 76.67 -46.53 52.56
N ARG A 8 75.80 -47.06 53.43
CA ARG A 8 74.77 -46.40 54.27
C ARG A 8 74.36 -44.96 53.92
N SER A 9 73.05 -44.71 53.92
CA SER A 9 72.32 -43.77 54.80
C SER A 9 70.89 -43.58 54.26
N LEU A 10 69.87 -44.00 55.01
CA LEU A 10 69.10 -43.30 56.05
C LEU A 10 67.74 -42.81 55.54
N THR A 11 66.74 -43.30 56.26
CA THR A 11 65.32 -42.97 56.30
C THR A 11 65.05 -41.51 56.66
N ARG A 12 64.08 -40.86 55.98
CA ARG A 12 62.74 -40.43 56.48
C ARG A 12 62.16 -39.29 55.62
N PRO A 13 60.82 -39.14 55.58
CA PRO A 13 60.12 -38.28 54.63
C PRO A 13 59.96 -36.85 55.16
N ALA A 14 60.04 -35.87 54.26
CA ALA A 14 59.66 -34.49 54.53
C ALA A 14 58.49 -34.10 53.63
N ARG A 15 57.38 -33.75 54.28
CA ARG A 15 56.26 -33.01 53.69
C ARG A 15 56.79 -31.63 53.26
N GLY A 16 56.55 -31.25 52.01
CA GLY A 16 56.85 -29.92 51.49
C GLY A 16 55.95 -29.63 50.30
N ALA A 17 55.03 -28.69 50.49
CA ALA A 17 54.10 -28.20 49.49
C ALA A 17 54.84 -27.58 48.29
N ALA A 18 54.38 -27.88 47.08
CA ALA A 18 54.64 -27.04 45.92
C ALA A 18 53.44 -27.10 44.97
N ALA A 19 52.89 -25.92 44.71
CA ALA A 19 51.79 -25.66 43.83
C ALA A 19 52.05 -26.16 42.41
N ALA A 20 51.04 -26.76 41.78
CA ALA A 20 50.98 -26.91 40.33
C ALA A 20 49.57 -26.55 39.86
N TRP A 21 49.48 -25.39 39.23
CA TRP A 21 48.33 -24.92 38.48
C TRP A 21 48.00 -25.92 37.36
N GLY A 22 46.84 -26.55 37.44
CA GLY A 22 46.27 -27.35 36.35
C GLY A 22 45.02 -26.64 35.82
N LEU A 23 45.15 -26.02 34.66
CA LEU A 23 44.14 -25.24 33.94
C LEU A 23 42.83 -26.02 33.75
N ALA A 24 41.75 -25.50 34.33
CA ALA A 24 40.39 -25.81 33.91
C ALA A 24 40.06 -25.01 32.64
N THR A 25 40.30 -25.59 31.47
CA THR A 25 39.83 -25.02 30.20
C THR A 25 38.33 -25.28 30.04
N ALA A 26 37.52 -24.37 30.59
CA ALA A 26 36.13 -24.23 30.21
C ALA A 26 36.06 -23.72 28.76
N LEU A 27 36.01 -24.64 27.80
CA LEU A 27 35.63 -24.35 26.42
C LEU A 27 34.13 -23.97 26.40
N LEU A 28 33.85 -22.71 26.68
CA LEU A 28 32.58 -22.09 26.35
C LEU A 28 32.47 -22.09 24.82
N GLY A 29 31.68 -23.02 24.28
CA GLY A 29 31.26 -23.00 22.89
C GLY A 29 30.49 -21.71 22.61
N MET A 30 31.16 -20.72 22.01
CA MET A 30 30.49 -19.61 21.37
C MET A 30 29.81 -20.15 20.11
N SER A 31 28.57 -20.60 20.25
CA SER A 31 27.69 -20.81 19.11
C SER A 31 27.49 -19.46 18.43
N ALA A 32 28.20 -19.23 17.33
CA ALA A 32 27.95 -18.12 16.41
C ALA A 32 26.53 -18.29 15.87
N GLN A 33 25.59 -17.53 16.44
CA GLN A 33 24.23 -17.47 15.93
C GLN A 33 24.31 -16.88 14.52
N ALA A 34 24.06 -17.69 13.49
CA ALA A 34 23.80 -17.20 12.16
C ALA A 34 22.51 -16.36 12.23
N GLN A 35 22.66 -15.05 12.43
CA GLN A 35 21.56 -14.11 12.36
C GLN A 35 20.97 -14.22 10.95
N ASP A 36 19.71 -14.65 10.91
CA ASP A 36 18.95 -14.80 9.69
C ASP A 36 18.82 -13.41 9.03
N GLY A 37 19.62 -13.15 7.99
CA GLY A 37 19.76 -11.83 7.38
C GLY A 37 18.43 -11.26 6.87
N SER A 38 17.46 -12.13 6.61
CA SER A 38 16.08 -11.76 6.26
C SER A 38 15.37 -10.99 7.40
N VAL A 39 15.55 -11.44 8.65
CA VAL A 39 14.97 -10.82 9.85
C VAL A 39 15.61 -9.45 10.08
N GLN A 40 16.93 -9.33 9.95
CA GLN A 40 17.62 -8.04 10.09
C GLN A 40 17.12 -7.01 9.06
N LEU A 41 16.92 -7.43 7.81
CA LEU A 41 16.41 -6.55 6.76
C LEU A 41 14.96 -6.11 7.00
N SER A 42 14.12 -7.01 7.53
CA SER A 42 12.75 -6.64 7.91
C SER A 42 12.72 -5.59 9.03
N GLN A 43 13.63 -5.69 10.01
CA GLN A 43 13.77 -4.72 11.10
C GLN A 43 14.26 -3.35 10.60
N ILE A 44 15.22 -3.33 9.66
CA ILE A 44 15.67 -2.11 9.01
C ILE A 44 14.51 -1.44 8.27
N GLY A 45 13.70 -2.24 7.55
CA GLY A 45 12.50 -1.75 6.88
C GLY A 45 11.47 -1.16 7.85
N GLN A 46 11.19 -1.86 8.96
CA GLN A 46 10.23 -1.40 9.97
C GLN A 46 10.63 -0.04 10.55
N ARG A 47 11.90 0.14 10.94
CA ARG A 47 12.38 1.41 11.50
C ARG A 47 12.27 2.58 10.53
N PHE A 48 12.54 2.32 9.24
CA PHE A 48 12.39 3.34 8.20
C PHE A 48 10.92 3.76 8.06
N VAL A 49 10.00 2.80 8.03
CA VAL A 49 8.56 3.06 7.98
C VAL A 49 8.11 3.83 9.22
N ASP A 50 8.48 3.39 10.42
CA ASP A 50 8.09 4.05 11.67
C ASP A 50 8.55 5.51 11.69
N ALA A 51 9.80 5.77 11.29
CA ALA A 51 10.33 7.12 11.19
C ALA A 51 9.57 7.98 10.16
N ALA A 52 9.20 7.40 9.02
CA ALA A 52 8.43 8.09 7.99
C ALA A 52 6.98 8.41 8.43
N LEU A 53 6.37 7.56 9.27
CA LEU A 53 5.03 7.80 9.84
C LEU A 53 5.02 8.87 10.94
N HIS A 54 6.12 9.00 11.69
CA HIS A 54 6.24 9.93 12.82
C HIS A 54 6.86 11.27 12.44
N GLN A 55 7.35 11.41 11.21
CA GLN A 55 7.67 12.71 10.65
C GLN A 55 6.36 13.43 10.36
N ASP A 56 5.82 14.10 11.39
CA ASP A 56 4.71 15.05 11.28
C ASP A 56 4.94 15.91 10.04
N GLY A 57 3.99 15.87 9.11
CA GLY A 57 4.03 16.51 7.80
C GLY A 57 4.08 18.04 7.89
N SER A 58 5.22 18.59 8.31
CA SER A 58 5.51 20.02 8.32
C SER A 58 5.49 20.65 6.92
N ASP A 59 5.47 19.82 5.86
CA ASP A 59 5.50 20.25 4.46
C ASP A 59 4.22 19.90 3.66
N ILE A 60 3.14 19.42 4.29
CA ILE A 60 1.86 19.22 3.58
C ILE A 60 1.14 20.58 3.46
N PRO A 61 0.86 21.08 2.24
CA PRO A 61 0.14 22.35 2.06
C PRO A 61 -1.19 22.33 2.80
N LYS A 62 -1.40 23.31 3.69
CA LYS A 62 -2.62 23.52 4.50
C LYS A 62 -3.82 23.95 3.64
N GLY A 63 -4.21 23.13 2.67
CA GLY A 63 -5.35 23.35 1.78
C GLY A 63 -6.05 22.06 1.33
N SER A 64 -5.58 20.89 1.76
CA SER A 64 -6.28 19.61 1.63
C SER A 64 -7.13 19.40 2.87
N ASN A 65 -8.40 18.99 2.71
CA ASN A 65 -9.25 18.52 3.80
C ASN A 65 -8.54 17.39 4.54
N ASN A 66 -7.81 17.76 5.58
CA ASN A 66 -6.96 16.88 6.36
C ASN A 66 -7.86 16.07 7.30
N LEU A 67 -8.60 15.10 6.76
CA LEU A 67 -9.12 14.03 7.61
C LEU A 67 -7.90 13.28 8.13
N PRO A 68 -7.63 13.27 9.45
CA PRO A 68 -6.45 12.61 9.98
C PRO A 68 -6.60 11.10 9.74
N LEU A 69 -5.92 10.59 8.71
CA LEU A 69 -5.92 9.17 8.43
C LEU A 69 -4.97 8.49 9.40
N ARG A 70 -5.47 7.46 10.07
CA ARG A 70 -4.67 6.59 10.92
C ARG A 70 -3.99 5.56 10.04
N MET A 71 -2.70 5.75 9.84
CA MET A 71 -1.88 4.89 8.99
C MET A 71 -1.42 3.67 9.80
N GLU A 72 -1.66 2.47 9.26
CA GLU A 72 -1.08 1.24 9.80
C GLU A 72 -0.23 0.58 8.73
N VAL A 73 0.97 0.14 9.07
CA VAL A 73 1.85 -0.54 8.12
C VAL A 73 2.10 -1.97 8.55
N GLN A 74 1.74 -2.89 7.66
CA GLN A 74 2.02 -4.30 7.79
C GLN A 74 3.21 -4.65 6.89
N MET A 75 4.31 -5.06 7.52
CA MET A 75 5.46 -5.58 6.81
C MET A 75 5.18 -7.00 6.30
N GLY A 76 5.52 -7.26 5.04
CA GLY A 76 5.62 -8.61 4.51
C GLY A 76 6.96 -9.26 4.86
N GLN A 77 7.28 -10.34 4.16
CA GLN A 77 8.53 -11.06 4.32
C GLN A 77 9.33 -11.00 3.01
N LEU A 78 10.65 -10.98 3.13
CA LEU A 78 11.53 -11.25 1.98
C LEU A 78 11.40 -12.72 1.57
N ASP A 79 11.70 -13.03 0.30
CA ASP A 79 11.74 -14.42 -0.17
C ASP A 79 12.77 -15.20 0.65
N SER A 80 12.34 -16.26 1.34
CA SER A 80 13.19 -17.12 2.18
C SER A 80 14.37 -17.76 1.44
N ARG A 81 14.29 -17.86 0.10
CA ARG A 81 15.36 -18.38 -0.77
C ARG A 81 16.43 -17.35 -1.09
N LEU A 82 16.21 -16.09 -0.73
CA LEU A 82 17.16 -15.02 -0.98
C LEU A 82 18.46 -15.28 -0.20
N ARG A 83 19.59 -15.18 -0.90
CA ARG A 83 20.94 -15.32 -0.32
C ARG A 83 21.71 -14.06 -0.65
N LEU A 84 21.81 -13.17 0.34
CA LEU A 84 22.45 -11.87 0.19
C LEU A 84 23.84 -11.90 0.80
N ALA A 85 24.80 -11.29 0.11
CA ALA A 85 26.12 -11.05 0.67
C ALA A 85 25.99 -10.13 1.90
N ALA A 86 26.89 -10.32 2.88
CA ALA A 86 26.95 -9.46 4.05
C ALA A 86 27.11 -7.99 3.63
N CYS A 87 26.34 -7.11 4.27
CA CYS A 87 26.34 -5.68 3.99
C CYS A 87 26.48 -4.89 5.29
N ALA A 88 27.48 -4.02 5.35
CA ALA A 88 27.72 -3.13 6.48
C ALA A 88 26.71 -1.97 6.53
N ARG A 89 26.22 -1.51 5.38
CA ARG A 89 25.22 -0.43 5.29
C ARG A 89 24.15 -0.74 4.24
N VAL A 90 22.95 -0.99 4.73
CA VAL A 90 21.73 -1.14 3.93
C VAL A 90 20.95 0.17 3.97
N GLU A 91 20.53 0.65 2.82
CA GLU A 91 19.74 1.86 2.65
C GLU A 91 18.33 1.53 2.17
N PRO A 92 17.28 1.83 2.96
CA PRO A 92 15.90 1.75 2.52
C PRO A 92 15.52 2.92 1.61
N TYR A 93 14.67 2.67 0.62
CA TYR A 93 14.13 3.71 -0.25
C TYR A 93 12.75 3.34 -0.80
N LEU A 94 11.95 4.35 -1.12
CA LEU A 94 10.71 4.18 -1.88
C LEU A 94 11.00 4.29 -3.38
N PRO A 95 10.65 3.28 -4.20
CA PRO A 95 10.77 3.38 -5.65
C PRO A 95 9.94 4.54 -6.20
N ALA A 96 10.44 5.21 -7.24
CA ALA A 96 9.70 6.26 -7.94
C ALA A 96 8.35 5.72 -8.45
N GLY A 97 7.29 6.51 -8.27
CA GLY A 97 5.92 6.11 -8.65
C GLY A 97 5.23 5.12 -7.70
N SER A 98 5.83 4.79 -6.56
CA SER A 98 5.17 3.94 -5.55
C SER A 98 3.94 4.64 -4.97
N ARG A 99 2.83 3.92 -4.85
CA ARG A 99 1.66 4.40 -4.11
C ARG A 99 2.02 4.49 -2.62
N LEU A 100 1.61 5.58 -1.98
CA LEU A 100 1.91 5.87 -0.56
C LEU A 100 1.05 5.05 0.42
N TRP A 101 -0.03 4.44 -0.08
CA TRP A 101 -0.88 3.53 0.67
C TRP A 101 -1.28 2.29 -0.17
N GLY A 102 -1.87 1.29 0.48
CA GLY A 102 -2.25 0.02 -0.11
C GLY A 102 -1.07 -0.94 -0.19
N ARG A 103 -1.15 -1.89 -1.12
CA ARG A 103 -0.05 -2.82 -1.40
C ARG A 103 1.07 -2.09 -2.13
N THR A 104 2.25 -2.02 -1.53
CA THR A 104 3.42 -1.36 -2.09
C THR A 104 4.70 -2.14 -1.73
N ARG A 105 5.87 -1.59 -2.07
CA ARG A 105 7.16 -2.25 -1.82
C ARG A 105 8.19 -1.25 -1.34
N LEU A 106 8.96 -1.66 -0.33
CA LEU A 106 10.13 -0.95 0.16
C LEU A 106 11.38 -1.52 -0.52
N GLY A 107 12.17 -0.67 -1.16
CA GLY A 107 13.48 -1.04 -1.69
C GLY A 107 14.52 -1.07 -0.59
N LEU A 108 15.37 -2.09 -0.57
CA LEU A 108 16.51 -2.20 0.32
C LEU A 108 17.75 -2.41 -0.56
N ARG A 109 18.71 -1.51 -0.51
CA ARG A 109 19.97 -1.62 -1.28
C ARG A 109 21.19 -1.67 -0.37
N CYS A 110 22.15 -2.51 -0.69
CA CYS A 110 23.46 -2.46 -0.05
C CYS A 110 24.32 -1.37 -0.70
N VAL A 111 24.79 -0.42 0.11
CA VAL A 111 25.71 0.64 -0.35
C VAL A 111 27.12 0.46 0.20
N GLN A 112 27.32 -0.44 1.16
CA GLN A 112 28.63 -0.74 1.72
C GLN A 112 28.74 -2.24 2.01
N GLY A 113 29.28 -3.00 1.06
CA GLY A 113 29.49 -4.45 1.15
C GLY A 113 30.41 -4.93 0.03
N SER A 114 30.86 -6.18 0.10
CA SER A 114 31.72 -6.78 -0.94
C SER A 114 30.99 -6.98 -2.27
N VAL A 115 29.66 -7.16 -2.22
CA VAL A 115 28.79 -7.32 -3.39
C VAL A 115 27.56 -6.42 -3.22
N PRO A 116 27.29 -5.49 -4.15
CA PRO A 116 26.07 -4.71 -4.11
C PRO A 116 24.86 -5.59 -4.42
N TRP A 117 23.75 -5.32 -3.74
CA TRP A 117 22.47 -5.98 -4.01
C TRP A 117 21.31 -5.01 -3.78
N ASN A 118 20.17 -5.31 -4.39
CA ASN A 118 18.94 -4.54 -4.26
C ASN A 118 17.75 -5.50 -4.24
N VAL A 119 16.90 -5.38 -3.23
CA VAL A 119 15.80 -6.31 -2.97
C VAL A 119 14.55 -5.55 -2.57
N PHE A 120 13.37 -6.16 -2.76
CA PHE A 120 12.09 -5.53 -2.44
C PHE A 120 11.40 -6.28 -1.32
N LEU A 121 11.11 -5.54 -0.25
CA LEU A 121 10.30 -5.99 0.86
C LEU A 121 8.85 -5.57 0.61
N PRO A 122 7.92 -6.52 0.39
CA PRO A 122 6.51 -6.18 0.25
C PRO A 122 5.99 -5.56 1.54
N ILE A 123 5.23 -4.48 1.44
CA ILE A 123 4.56 -3.85 2.58
C ILE A 123 3.12 -3.51 2.21
N THR A 124 2.22 -3.54 3.19
CA THR A 124 0.83 -3.10 3.03
C THR A 124 0.57 -1.96 3.99
N VAL A 125 0.24 -0.79 3.43
CA VAL A 125 -0.03 0.42 4.20
C VAL A 125 -1.55 0.64 4.20
N ARG A 126 -2.21 0.40 5.32
CA ARG A 126 -3.64 0.69 5.49
C ARG A 126 -3.82 2.14 5.94
N ALA A 127 -4.91 2.75 5.50
CA ALA A 127 -5.23 4.13 5.82
C ALA A 127 -6.65 4.18 6.34
N TYR A 128 -6.80 4.14 7.65
CA TYR A 128 -8.11 4.19 8.30
C TYR A 128 -8.57 5.63 8.45
N GLY A 129 -9.81 5.90 8.05
CA GLY A 129 -10.39 7.23 8.22
C GLY A 129 -11.89 7.26 8.02
N PRO A 130 -12.52 8.42 8.29
CA PRO A 130 -13.96 8.58 8.16
C PRO A 130 -14.39 8.46 6.71
N ALA A 131 -15.41 7.68 6.44
CA ALA A 131 -16.07 7.59 5.14
C ALA A 131 -17.53 7.19 5.32
N TRP A 132 -18.22 6.96 4.21
CA TRP A 132 -19.62 6.53 4.21
C TRP A 132 -19.73 5.04 3.86
N VAL A 133 -20.49 4.29 4.64
CA VAL A 133 -20.83 2.87 4.39
C VAL A 133 -22.33 2.74 4.17
N ALA A 134 -22.75 1.77 3.35
CA ALA A 134 -24.17 1.49 3.13
C ALA A 134 -24.84 1.04 4.45
N GLN A 135 -25.95 1.67 4.85
CA GLN A 135 -26.70 1.28 6.05
C GLN A 135 -27.44 -0.06 5.87
N GLY A 136 -27.86 -0.35 4.64
CA GLY A 136 -28.60 -1.55 4.29
C GLY A 136 -28.17 -2.09 2.92
N ASN A 137 -28.86 -3.14 2.47
CA ASN A 137 -28.68 -3.62 1.11
C ASN A 137 -29.30 -2.63 0.12
N ILE A 138 -28.51 -2.18 -0.85
CA ILE A 138 -28.92 -1.22 -1.88
C ILE A 138 -28.94 -1.95 -3.24
N PRO A 139 -30.10 -2.07 -3.90
CA PRO A 139 -30.15 -2.70 -5.21
C PRO A 139 -29.52 -1.80 -6.29
N ALA A 140 -29.03 -2.43 -7.35
CA ALA A 140 -28.57 -1.71 -8.54
C ALA A 140 -29.70 -0.84 -9.12
N GLY A 141 -29.35 0.35 -9.60
CA GLY A 141 -30.31 1.30 -10.17
C GLY A 141 -31.03 2.18 -9.16
N LYS A 142 -30.89 1.95 -7.85
CA LYS A 142 -31.41 2.85 -6.82
C LYS A 142 -30.63 4.16 -6.80
N THR A 143 -31.34 5.28 -6.76
CA THR A 143 -30.75 6.60 -6.47
C THR A 143 -30.45 6.70 -4.98
N LEU A 144 -29.21 7.04 -4.63
CA LEU A 144 -28.74 7.15 -3.25
C LEU A 144 -29.25 8.43 -2.59
N SER A 145 -29.79 8.30 -1.39
CA SER A 145 -30.10 9.41 -0.49
C SER A 145 -29.12 9.45 0.68
N ALA A 146 -29.16 10.51 1.50
CA ALA A 146 -28.33 10.61 2.70
C ALA A 146 -28.64 9.52 3.75
N GLU A 147 -29.86 8.96 3.73
CA GLU A 147 -30.30 7.90 4.65
C GLU A 147 -29.76 6.52 4.28
N ASP A 148 -29.30 6.34 3.03
CA ASP A 148 -28.79 5.06 2.55
C ASP A 148 -27.38 4.75 3.08
N ALA A 149 -26.70 5.74 3.65
CA ALA A 149 -25.34 5.61 4.13
C ALA A 149 -25.18 6.17 5.54
N ALA A 150 -24.21 5.66 6.28
CA ALA A 150 -23.82 6.16 7.59
C ALA A 150 -22.31 6.43 7.63
N PRO A 151 -21.86 7.42 8.41
CA PRO A 151 -20.44 7.63 8.63
C PRO A 151 -19.85 6.44 9.40
N SER A 152 -18.70 5.95 8.96
CA SER A 152 -17.93 4.88 9.62
C SER A 152 -16.44 5.09 9.38
N GLU A 153 -15.59 4.52 10.25
CA GLU A 153 -14.18 4.35 9.93
C GLU A 153 -14.02 3.18 8.96
N VAL A 154 -13.26 3.37 7.86
CA VAL A 154 -12.98 2.33 6.86
C VAL A 154 -11.52 2.41 6.42
N ASP A 155 -11.00 1.32 5.83
CA ASP A 155 -9.70 1.35 5.16
C ASP A 155 -9.82 1.94 3.76
N TRP A 156 -9.33 3.17 3.59
CA TRP A 156 -9.31 3.88 2.31
C TRP A 156 -8.43 3.16 1.29
N ALA A 157 -7.42 2.44 1.77
CA ALA A 157 -6.42 1.77 0.95
C ALA A 157 -6.81 0.35 0.51
N GLU A 158 -7.92 -0.17 1.01
CA GLU A 158 -8.44 -1.52 0.69
C GLU A 158 -8.75 -1.67 -0.82
N ASP A 159 -9.22 -0.61 -1.48
CA ASP A 159 -9.45 -0.56 -2.93
C ASP A 159 -8.73 0.65 -3.56
N SER A 160 -8.41 0.53 -4.84
CA SER A 160 -7.93 1.63 -5.68
C SER A 160 -8.95 2.76 -5.85
N SER A 161 -10.25 2.42 -5.85
CA SER A 161 -11.35 3.37 -6.01
C SER A 161 -11.53 4.17 -4.72
N PRO A 162 -11.53 5.52 -4.81
CA PRO A 162 -11.71 6.36 -3.64
C PRO A 162 -13.05 6.11 -2.95
N VAL A 163 -13.03 6.16 -1.62
CA VAL A 163 -14.25 6.25 -0.80
C VAL A 163 -14.85 7.65 -0.90
N PHE A 164 -16.14 7.76 -0.64
CA PHE A 164 -16.76 9.06 -0.40
C PHE A 164 -16.45 9.54 1.01
N ALA A 165 -15.84 10.72 1.12
CA ALA A 165 -15.59 11.38 2.40
C ALA A 165 -16.77 12.27 2.83
N ASN A 166 -17.46 12.89 1.88
CA ASN A 166 -18.61 13.76 2.14
C ASN A 166 -19.90 13.15 1.58
N ALA A 167 -21.03 13.40 2.26
CA ALA A 167 -22.32 12.90 1.81
C ALA A 167 -22.77 13.50 0.47
N GLN A 168 -22.48 14.80 0.26
CA GLN A 168 -22.90 15.53 -0.94
C GLN A 168 -22.30 14.96 -2.23
N ASP A 169 -21.20 14.21 -2.13
CA ASP A 169 -20.50 13.65 -3.29
C ASP A 169 -21.20 12.39 -3.83
N PHE A 170 -22.07 11.72 -3.05
CA PHE A 170 -22.80 10.53 -3.50
C PHE A 170 -24.32 10.71 -3.52
N VAL A 171 -24.89 11.66 -2.79
CA VAL A 171 -26.34 11.90 -2.79
C VAL A 171 -26.81 12.27 -4.20
N GLY A 172 -27.85 11.60 -4.68
CA GLY A 172 -28.37 11.76 -6.04
C GLY A 172 -27.67 10.90 -7.10
N MET A 173 -26.54 10.25 -6.77
CA MET A 173 -25.92 9.26 -7.63
C MET A 173 -26.73 7.97 -7.66
N VAL A 174 -26.58 7.17 -8.71
CA VAL A 174 -27.28 5.90 -8.91
C VAL A 174 -26.33 4.74 -8.64
N ALA A 175 -26.74 3.76 -7.84
CA ALA A 175 -25.97 2.54 -7.62
C ALA A 175 -25.77 1.80 -8.95
N ALA A 176 -24.51 1.64 -9.37
CA ALA A 176 -24.16 0.95 -10.62
C ALA A 176 -24.21 -0.58 -10.48
N ARG A 177 -24.16 -1.08 -9.24
CA ARG A 177 -24.24 -2.49 -8.86
C ARG A 177 -24.94 -2.64 -7.49
N PRO A 178 -25.38 -3.84 -7.10
CA PRO A 178 -25.89 -4.07 -5.75
C PRO A 178 -24.81 -3.82 -4.70
N LEU A 179 -25.16 -3.15 -3.60
CA LEU A 179 -24.29 -2.89 -2.46
C LEU A 179 -24.84 -3.58 -1.21
N THR A 180 -23.95 -4.10 -0.37
CA THR A 180 -24.33 -4.79 0.86
C THR A 180 -24.24 -3.87 2.07
N ALA A 181 -25.05 -4.12 3.10
CA ALA A 181 -24.95 -3.41 4.37
C ALA A 181 -23.50 -3.46 4.93
N GLY A 182 -23.01 -2.33 5.43
CA GLY A 182 -21.65 -2.17 5.95
C GLY A 182 -20.55 -1.98 4.88
N GLN A 183 -20.88 -2.09 3.58
CA GLN A 183 -19.90 -1.88 2.52
C GLN A 183 -19.54 -0.40 2.38
N ALA A 184 -18.23 -0.09 2.33
CA ALA A 184 -17.76 1.26 2.03
C ALA A 184 -18.22 1.73 0.65
N LEU A 185 -18.87 2.90 0.60
CA LEU A 185 -19.29 3.52 -0.65
C LEU A 185 -18.06 4.08 -1.36
N ARG A 186 -17.81 3.57 -2.57
CA ARG A 186 -16.70 3.98 -3.42
C ARG A 186 -17.20 4.51 -4.76
N GLN A 187 -16.42 5.38 -5.38
CA GLN A 187 -16.80 6.09 -6.60
C GLN A 187 -17.13 5.15 -7.77
N ASN A 188 -16.43 4.01 -7.89
CA ASN A 188 -16.69 3.02 -8.93
C ASN A 188 -18.00 2.22 -8.75
N MET A 189 -18.67 2.35 -7.59
CA MET A 189 -19.90 1.64 -7.28
C MET A 189 -21.16 2.43 -7.67
N VAL A 190 -20.98 3.70 -8.03
CA VAL A 190 -22.06 4.62 -8.38
C VAL A 190 -21.81 5.22 -9.75
N ARG A 191 -22.86 5.76 -10.33
CA ARG A 191 -22.82 6.51 -11.58
C ARG A 191 -23.73 7.73 -11.48
N PRO A 192 -23.47 8.79 -12.25
CA PRO A 192 -24.37 9.93 -12.29
C PRO A 192 -25.77 9.50 -12.75
N PRO A 193 -26.82 10.19 -12.30
CA PRO A 193 -28.17 9.97 -12.79
C PRO A 193 -28.24 10.29 -14.29
N ALA A 194 -29.10 9.59 -15.02
CA ALA A 194 -29.28 9.86 -16.43
C ALA A 194 -29.91 11.24 -16.63
N LEU A 195 -29.30 12.10 -17.45
CA LEU A 195 -29.86 13.40 -17.84
C LEU A 195 -30.95 13.23 -18.91
N PHE A 196 -30.86 12.15 -19.70
CA PHE A 196 -31.84 11.79 -20.71
C PHE A 196 -31.93 10.27 -20.89
N THR A 197 -33.01 9.82 -21.51
CA THR A 197 -33.29 8.41 -21.79
C THR A 197 -32.97 8.02 -23.24
N ALA A 198 -33.02 6.72 -23.54
CA ALA A 198 -32.95 6.27 -24.92
C ALA A 198 -34.10 6.88 -25.76
N GLY A 199 -33.78 7.38 -26.94
CA GLY A 199 -34.71 8.04 -27.85
C GLY A 199 -34.89 9.54 -27.62
N SER A 200 -34.40 10.09 -26.50
CA SER A 200 -34.49 11.52 -26.23
C SER A 200 -33.74 12.35 -27.27
N PRO A 201 -34.30 13.49 -27.71
CA PRO A 201 -33.56 14.44 -28.54
C PRO A 201 -32.42 15.05 -27.70
N VAL A 202 -31.22 15.09 -28.27
CA VAL A 202 -30.02 15.64 -27.63
C VAL A 202 -29.29 16.55 -28.60
N GLN A 203 -28.65 17.59 -28.07
CA GLN A 203 -27.73 18.42 -28.84
C GLN A 203 -26.35 17.76 -28.82
N VAL A 204 -25.74 17.65 -29.99
CA VAL A 204 -24.36 17.17 -30.18
C VAL A 204 -23.50 18.37 -30.54
N MET A 205 -22.39 18.54 -29.85
CA MET A 205 -21.42 19.60 -30.11
C MET A 205 -20.06 19.01 -30.43
N VAL A 206 -19.44 19.49 -31.51
CA VAL A 206 -18.10 19.12 -31.96
C VAL A 206 -17.24 20.37 -31.87
N ASN A 207 -16.13 20.28 -31.13
CA ASN A 207 -15.15 21.36 -31.03
C ASN A 207 -13.88 20.96 -31.78
N GLY A 208 -13.46 21.78 -32.74
CA GLY A 208 -12.16 21.68 -33.41
C GLY A 208 -11.28 22.88 -33.10
N GLY A 209 -10.05 22.90 -33.62
CA GLY A 209 -9.10 24.01 -33.43
C GLY A 209 -9.58 25.31 -34.08
N GLY A 210 -10.46 26.04 -33.39
CA GLY A 210 -11.01 27.34 -33.83
C GLY A 210 -12.48 27.33 -34.26
N PHE A 211 -13.20 26.21 -34.17
CA PHE A 211 -14.62 26.15 -34.53
C PHE A 211 -15.42 25.27 -33.57
N SER A 212 -16.72 25.57 -33.44
CA SER A 212 -17.69 24.76 -32.71
C SER A 212 -18.93 24.55 -33.58
N VAL A 213 -19.31 23.30 -33.81
CA VAL A 213 -20.50 22.92 -34.58
C VAL A 213 -21.48 22.24 -33.65
N SER A 214 -22.72 22.73 -33.60
CA SER A 214 -23.80 22.08 -32.88
C SER A 214 -24.84 21.50 -33.84
N SER A 215 -25.34 20.31 -33.56
CA SER A 215 -26.37 19.64 -34.34
C SER A 215 -27.30 18.83 -33.42
N SER A 216 -28.51 18.51 -33.88
CA SER A 216 -29.45 17.66 -33.16
C SER A 216 -29.26 16.18 -33.51
N GLY A 217 -29.60 15.32 -32.55
CA GLY A 217 -29.69 13.89 -32.77
C GLY A 217 -30.56 13.22 -31.72
N LYS A 218 -30.69 11.89 -31.82
CA LYS A 218 -31.39 11.07 -30.83
C LYS A 218 -30.41 10.21 -30.06
N ALA A 219 -30.47 10.23 -28.74
CA ALA A 219 -29.68 9.35 -27.89
C ALA A 219 -30.10 7.89 -28.07
N MET A 220 -29.15 6.97 -28.17
CA MET A 220 -29.44 5.52 -28.33
C MET A 220 -29.58 4.79 -27.00
N ALA A 221 -29.11 5.41 -25.92
CA ALA A 221 -29.15 4.88 -24.56
C ALA A 221 -29.36 6.04 -23.57
N ALA A 222 -29.81 5.71 -22.36
CA ALA A 222 -29.79 6.67 -21.26
C ALA A 222 -28.34 6.97 -20.85
N ALA A 223 -28.04 8.23 -20.56
CA ALA A 223 -26.71 8.65 -20.13
C ALA A 223 -26.77 9.85 -19.18
N GLY A 224 -25.91 9.81 -18.16
CA GLY A 224 -25.65 10.92 -17.25
C GLY A 224 -24.39 11.68 -17.63
N GLU A 225 -24.10 12.75 -16.89
CA GLU A 225 -22.87 13.54 -17.03
C GLU A 225 -21.60 12.65 -17.09
N GLY A 226 -20.66 12.99 -17.96
CA GLY A 226 -19.39 12.27 -18.09
C GLY A 226 -19.49 10.86 -18.70
N GLN A 227 -20.70 10.36 -18.94
CA GLN A 227 -20.89 9.05 -19.57
C GLN A 227 -20.80 9.15 -21.09
N GLN A 228 -20.29 8.08 -21.70
CA GLN A 228 -20.25 7.94 -23.15
C GLN A 228 -21.61 7.47 -23.67
N VAL A 229 -22.10 8.09 -24.75
CA VAL A 229 -23.35 7.72 -25.40
C VAL A 229 -23.22 7.73 -26.91
N ARG A 230 -23.93 6.81 -27.57
CA ARG A 230 -24.11 6.83 -29.03
C ARG A 230 -25.34 7.66 -29.38
N VAL A 231 -25.19 8.55 -30.35
CA VAL A 231 -26.26 9.41 -30.86
C VAL A 231 -26.45 9.14 -32.34
N ARG A 232 -27.71 8.97 -32.76
CA ARG A 232 -28.08 8.95 -34.17
C ARG A 232 -28.39 10.38 -34.60
N MET A 233 -27.56 10.92 -35.48
CA MET A 233 -27.73 12.24 -36.09
C MET A 233 -28.90 12.23 -37.08
N ASP A 234 -29.43 13.40 -37.39
CA ASP A 234 -30.54 13.56 -38.34
C ASP A 234 -30.19 13.08 -39.76
N ASN A 235 -28.91 13.11 -40.13
CA ASN A 235 -28.40 12.54 -41.39
C ASN A 235 -28.21 11.01 -41.36
N GLY A 236 -28.68 10.32 -40.31
CA GLY A 236 -28.59 8.87 -40.14
C GLY A 236 -27.24 8.35 -39.62
N ARG A 237 -26.20 9.19 -39.54
CA ARG A 237 -24.89 8.79 -39.01
C ARG A 237 -24.96 8.54 -37.51
N LEU A 238 -24.17 7.59 -37.03
CA LEU A 238 -23.99 7.34 -35.61
C LEU A 238 -22.70 7.99 -35.14
N VAL A 239 -22.79 8.80 -34.09
CA VAL A 239 -21.63 9.44 -33.44
C VAL A 239 -21.56 8.99 -31.99
N THR A 240 -20.36 8.97 -31.42
CA THR A 240 -20.15 8.63 -30.01
C THR A 240 -19.52 9.84 -29.34
N GLY A 241 -20.07 10.27 -28.21
CA GLY A 241 -19.56 11.40 -27.45
C GLY A 241 -19.79 11.24 -25.96
N ILE A 242 -19.32 12.22 -25.20
CA ILE A 242 -19.42 12.28 -23.73
C ILE A 242 -20.45 13.34 -23.36
N VAL A 243 -21.34 13.03 -22.42
CA VAL A 243 -22.37 13.98 -21.96
C VAL A 243 -21.75 15.05 -21.07
N SER A 244 -22.00 16.33 -21.38
CA SER A 244 -21.62 17.47 -20.54
C SER A 244 -22.55 17.60 -19.32
N PRO A 245 -22.18 18.41 -18.31
CA PRO A 245 -23.09 18.71 -17.18
C PRO A 245 -24.41 19.36 -17.62
N SER A 246 -24.43 20.03 -18.77
CA SER A 246 -25.63 20.65 -19.35
C SER A 246 -26.47 19.69 -20.21
N GLY A 247 -26.09 18.41 -20.31
CA GLY A 247 -26.81 17.41 -21.12
C GLY A 247 -26.50 17.44 -22.62
N VAL A 248 -25.46 18.17 -23.04
CA VAL A 248 -24.98 18.23 -24.43
C VAL A 248 -23.95 17.12 -24.68
N VAL A 249 -24.05 16.42 -25.80
CA VAL A 249 -23.10 15.35 -26.16
C VAL A 249 -21.89 15.94 -26.89
N MET A 250 -20.73 15.92 -26.24
CA MET A 250 -19.46 16.41 -26.79
C MET A 250 -18.75 15.31 -27.58
N VAL A 251 -18.41 15.58 -28.83
CA VAL A 251 -17.62 14.68 -29.68
C VAL A 251 -16.25 15.31 -29.93
N GLN A 252 -15.19 14.53 -29.70
CA GLN A 252 -13.79 14.91 -29.93
C GLN A 252 -13.31 14.35 -31.27
#